data_AF-A0A0L8M7E6-F1
#
_entry.id   AF-A0A0L8M7E6-F1
#
_cell.length_a   1.000
_cell.length_b   1.000
_cell.length_c   1.000
_cell.angle_alpha   90.00
_cell.angle_beta   90.00
_cell.angle_gamma   90.00
#
_symmetry.space_group_name_H-M   'P 1'
#
loop_
_entity.id
_entity.type
_entity.pdbx_description
1 polymer ?
#
loop_
_entity_poly.entity_id
_entity_poly.type
_entity_poly.pdbx_seq_one_letter_code
_entity_poly.pdbx_strand_id
1 'polypeptide(L)'
;MSTSTRTSRTPRTPRRLAALAVGLTAVLAASVGPAFAAPHNSTGPAATHTAAPAAPAVVNPGNQVSLQYDSAYLPMTATGGVAPYTWSAVNLPVGASINASTGLISGLLRGSGIRTVTVTARDATGAAASATFTWRVIRDACPRC
;
A
#
# COMPACT_ATOMS: atom_id res chain seq x y z
N MET A 1 43.28 28.51 -4.90
CA MET A 1 43.10 27.52 -5.97
C MET A 1 41.83 26.74 -5.64
N SER A 2 40.71 27.11 -6.26
CA SER A 2 39.39 26.56 -5.98
C SER A 2 38.86 25.87 -7.24
N THR A 3 38.53 24.59 -7.15
CA THR A 3 37.87 23.85 -8.22
C THR A 3 36.71 23.05 -7.63
N SER A 4 35.52 23.65 -7.69
CA SER A 4 34.23 23.00 -7.46
C SER A 4 33.80 22.30 -8.74
N THR A 5 33.73 20.97 -8.74
CA THR A 5 33.18 20.20 -9.86
C THR A 5 31.74 19.80 -9.53
N ARG A 6 30.81 20.53 -10.13
CA ARG A 6 29.36 20.30 -10.14
C ARG A 6 29.05 19.38 -11.33
N THR A 7 28.66 18.13 -11.08
CA THR A 7 28.11 17.26 -12.14
C THR A 7 26.62 17.06 -11.92
N SER A 8 25.86 17.73 -12.78
CA SER A 8 24.41 17.85 -12.85
C SER A 8 23.72 16.61 -13.41
N ARG A 9 22.70 16.15 -12.67
CA ARG A 9 21.35 15.76 -13.12
C ARG A 9 21.19 15.41 -14.61
N THR A 10 20.98 14.12 -14.89
CA THR A 10 20.36 13.64 -16.14
C THR A 10 18.89 13.25 -15.86
N PRO A 11 17.89 14.01 -16.34
CA PRO A 11 16.49 13.63 -16.20
C PRO A 11 16.09 12.60 -17.28
N ARG A 12 15.78 11.37 -16.87
CA ARG A 12 15.12 10.36 -17.71
C ARG A 12 13.62 10.67 -17.79
N THR A 13 13.24 11.22 -18.94
CA THR A 13 11.98 11.07 -19.68
C THR A 13 10.68 10.80 -18.88
N PRO A 14 9.75 11.77 -18.79
CA PRO A 14 8.39 11.49 -18.35
C PRO A 14 7.58 10.84 -19.48
N ARG A 15 7.05 9.64 -19.22
CA ARG A 15 6.05 8.94 -20.05
C ARG A 15 4.76 9.75 -20.05
N ARG A 16 4.39 10.26 -21.24
CA ARG A 16 3.08 10.83 -21.54
C ARG A 16 1.98 9.79 -21.24
N LEU A 17 1.04 10.12 -20.37
CA LEU A 17 -0.27 9.46 -20.30
C LEU A 17 -1.35 10.53 -20.23
N ALA A 18 -2.05 10.64 -21.36
CA ALA A 18 -3.44 11.04 -21.58
C ALA A 18 -4.07 12.14 -20.71
N ALA A 19 -4.42 13.23 -21.39
CA ALA A 19 -5.44 14.17 -20.97
C ALA A 19 -6.83 13.50 -20.88
N LEU A 20 -7.58 13.81 -19.82
CA LEU A 20 -9.03 13.76 -19.80
C LEU A 20 -9.53 15.15 -19.41
N ALA A 21 -10.03 15.86 -20.40
CA ALA A 21 -10.79 17.08 -20.23
C ALA A 21 -12.21 16.74 -19.79
N VAL A 22 -12.64 17.27 -18.64
CA VAL A 22 -14.06 17.49 -18.36
C VAL A 22 -14.14 18.90 -17.77
N GLY A 23 -14.77 19.80 -18.52
CA GLY A 23 -14.96 21.17 -18.12
C GLY A 23 -16.02 21.30 -17.04
N LEU A 24 -15.88 22.34 -16.22
CA LEU A 24 -17.03 23.03 -15.67
C LEU A 24 -16.66 24.50 -15.46
N THR A 25 -17.10 25.33 -16.41
CA THR A 25 -17.18 26.78 -16.28
C THR A 25 -18.22 27.14 -15.22
N ALA A 26 -17.84 27.97 -14.24
CA ALA A 26 -18.79 28.78 -13.49
C ALA A 26 -18.15 30.13 -13.18
N VAL A 27 -18.66 31.16 -13.86
CA VAL A 27 -18.46 32.59 -13.60
C VAL A 27 -19.36 33.01 -12.44
N LEU A 28 -18.89 33.95 -11.62
CA LEU A 28 -19.58 35.01 -10.84
C LEU A 28 -18.83 35.21 -9.51
N ALA A 29 -18.61 36.39 -8.95
CA ALA A 29 -18.90 37.77 -9.31
C ALA A 29 -17.95 38.66 -8.48
N ALA A 30 -17.62 39.84 -9.00
CA ALA A 30 -16.95 40.88 -8.24
C ALA A 30 -17.94 41.55 -7.27
N SER A 31 -17.52 41.80 -6.04
CA SER A 31 -18.14 42.81 -5.17
C SER A 31 -17.08 43.44 -4.28
N VAL A 32 -16.65 44.65 -4.63
CA VAL A 32 -15.84 45.52 -3.77
C VAL A 32 -16.80 46.33 -2.90
N GLY A 33 -16.58 46.31 -1.59
CA GLY A 33 -17.18 47.25 -0.64
C GLY A 33 -16.31 47.32 0.62
N PRO A 34 -15.93 48.52 1.12
CA PRO A 34 -15.24 48.67 2.40
C PRO A 34 -16.24 49.08 3.49
N ALA A 35 -16.04 48.61 4.74
CA ALA A 35 -16.23 49.40 5.97
C ALA A 35 -16.24 48.53 7.25
N PHE A 36 -15.39 48.95 8.19
CA PHE A 36 -15.60 49.08 9.64
C PHE A 36 -16.11 47.89 10.51
N ALA A 37 -15.18 47.46 11.36
CA ALA A 37 -15.30 47.20 12.80
C ALA A 37 -16.30 46.15 13.32
N ALA A 38 -15.74 45.04 13.86
CA ALA A 38 -15.97 44.58 15.24
C ALA A 38 -15.13 43.32 15.56
N PRO A 39 -14.60 43.15 16.80
CA PRO A 39 -14.01 41.89 17.23
C PRO A 39 -15.14 40.92 17.59
N HIS A 40 -15.55 40.12 16.63
CA HIS A 40 -16.47 39.00 16.87
C HIS A 40 -15.68 37.70 16.85
N ASN A 41 -15.41 37.22 18.08
CA ASN A 41 -14.96 35.87 18.38
C ASN A 41 -15.70 34.86 17.51
N SER A 42 -14.99 34.28 16.54
CA SER A 42 -15.52 33.21 15.69
C SER A 42 -14.95 31.89 16.18
N THR A 43 -15.49 31.40 17.30
CA THR A 43 -15.48 29.96 17.58
C THR A 43 -16.44 29.31 16.59
N GLY A 44 -16.01 29.17 15.34
CA GLY A 44 -16.73 28.36 14.36
C GLY A 44 -16.74 26.90 14.83
N PRO A 45 -17.80 26.12 14.55
CA PRO A 45 -17.74 24.68 14.74
C PRO A 45 -16.54 24.17 13.96
N ALA A 46 -15.64 23.47 14.66
CA ALA A 46 -14.49 22.82 14.07
C ALA A 46 -14.96 22.11 12.79
N ALA A 47 -14.46 22.55 11.63
CA ALA A 47 -14.67 21.85 10.39
C ALA A 47 -14.20 20.42 10.64
N THR A 48 -15.14 19.50 10.81
CA THR A 48 -14.88 18.08 10.75
C THR A 48 -14.43 17.84 9.32
N HIS A 49 -13.13 18.01 9.10
CA HIS A 49 -12.44 17.44 7.96
C HIS A 49 -12.65 15.95 8.15
N THR A 50 -13.70 15.42 7.53
CA THR A 50 -13.88 14.00 7.38
C THR A 50 -12.64 13.59 6.60
N ALA A 51 -11.63 13.08 7.30
CA ALA A 51 -10.41 12.63 6.69
C ALA A 51 -10.85 11.64 5.61
N ALA A 52 -10.53 11.96 4.34
CA ALA A 52 -10.80 11.06 3.24
C ALA A 52 -10.31 9.66 3.67
N PRO A 53 -11.09 8.59 3.45
CA PRO A 53 -10.71 7.25 3.86
C PRO A 53 -9.27 7.02 3.42
N ALA A 54 -8.36 6.82 4.38
CA ALA A 54 -6.97 6.56 4.06
C ALA A 54 -6.95 5.37 3.10
N ALA A 55 -6.24 5.46 1.98
CA ALA A 55 -6.17 4.34 1.06
C ALA A 55 -5.66 3.10 1.81
N PRO A 56 -6.18 1.89 1.50
CA PRO A 56 -5.66 0.67 2.10
C PRO A 56 -4.17 0.56 1.79
N ALA A 57 -3.40 0.04 2.74
CA ALA A 57 -1.99 -0.23 2.60
C ALA A 57 -1.69 -1.60 3.22
N VAL A 58 -1.05 -2.49 2.48
CA VAL A 58 -0.61 -3.79 3.00
C VAL A 58 0.76 -3.61 3.65
N VAL A 59 0.87 -3.99 4.92
CA VAL A 59 2.14 -3.99 5.64
C VAL A 59 2.99 -5.14 5.10
N ASN A 60 4.22 -4.81 4.71
CA ASN A 60 5.15 -5.82 4.24
C ASN A 60 5.72 -6.60 5.44
N PRO A 61 5.58 -7.94 5.50
CA PRO A 61 6.14 -8.75 6.58
C PRO A 61 7.67 -8.88 6.50
N GLY A 62 8.32 -8.28 5.51
CA GLY A 62 9.72 -8.49 5.20
C GLY A 62 9.99 -9.87 4.59
N ASN A 63 11.27 -10.15 4.35
CA ASN A 63 11.72 -11.39 3.73
C ASN A 63 11.51 -12.55 4.72
N GLN A 64 10.90 -13.63 4.23
CA GLN A 64 10.58 -14.81 5.03
C GLN A 64 11.52 -15.96 4.69
N VAL A 65 11.90 -16.72 5.70
CA VAL A 65 12.72 -17.92 5.56
C VAL A 65 12.07 -19.04 6.34
N SER A 66 11.86 -20.18 5.70
CA SER A 66 11.23 -21.35 6.32
C SER A 66 11.86 -22.63 5.79
N LEU A 67 11.56 -23.74 6.44
CA LEU A 67 12.06 -25.06 6.07
C LEU A 67 11.03 -25.82 5.24
N GLN A 68 11.49 -26.68 4.35
CA GLN A 68 10.61 -27.59 3.60
C GLN A 68 9.97 -28.57 4.59
N TYR A 69 8.66 -28.78 4.44
CA TYR A 69 7.79 -29.55 5.34
C TYR A 69 7.54 -28.92 6.70
N ASP A 70 7.96 -27.67 6.92
CA ASP A 70 7.55 -26.91 8.08
C ASP A 70 6.17 -26.26 7.88
N SER A 71 5.47 -26.01 8.98
CA SER A 71 4.18 -25.33 8.96
C SER A 71 4.40 -23.83 8.91
N ALA A 72 4.07 -23.22 7.77
CA ALA A 72 4.09 -21.78 7.64
C ALA A 72 2.93 -21.14 8.42
N TYR A 73 3.23 -20.06 9.14
CA TYR A 73 2.23 -19.19 9.76
C TYR A 73 2.69 -17.73 9.61
N LEU A 74 2.04 -17.00 8.71
CA LEU A 74 2.38 -15.61 8.44
C LEU A 74 1.12 -14.75 8.38
N PRO A 75 0.82 -13.95 9.42
CA PRO A 75 -0.30 -13.03 9.40
C PRO A 75 0.05 -11.80 8.54
N MET A 76 -0.82 -11.49 7.58
CA MET A 76 -0.74 -10.24 6.82
C MET A 76 -1.61 -9.17 7.48
N THR A 77 -1.09 -7.96 7.59
CA THR A 77 -1.82 -6.82 8.16
C THR A 77 -2.00 -5.74 7.12
N ALA A 78 -3.19 -5.13 7.10
CA ALA A 78 -3.51 -3.97 6.28
C ALA A 78 -3.88 -2.81 7.20
N THR A 79 -3.47 -1.61 6.83
CA THR A 79 -3.79 -0.35 7.52
C THR A 79 -4.48 0.61 6.55
N GLY A 80 -5.27 1.53 7.09
CA GLY A 80 -6.15 2.39 6.27
C GLY A 80 -7.29 1.59 5.64
N GLY A 81 -8.18 2.27 4.93
CA GLY A 81 -9.33 1.69 4.26
C GLY A 81 -10.56 1.49 5.15
N VAL A 82 -11.55 0.78 4.60
CA VAL A 82 -12.80 0.36 5.18
C VAL A 82 -12.82 -1.17 5.23
N ALA A 83 -12.86 -1.70 6.44
CA ALA A 83 -13.06 -3.13 6.68
C ALA A 83 -14.49 -3.55 6.24
N PRO A 84 -14.72 -4.81 5.82
CA PRO A 84 -13.79 -5.95 5.82
C PRO A 84 -12.81 -5.96 4.63
N TYR A 85 -11.61 -6.51 4.86
CA TYR A 85 -10.61 -6.74 3.81
C TYR A 85 -10.71 -8.16 3.25
N THR A 86 -10.63 -8.26 1.92
CA THR A 86 -10.49 -9.53 1.19
C THR A 86 -9.04 -9.70 0.77
N TRP A 87 -8.44 -10.81 1.18
CA TRP A 87 -7.04 -11.11 0.96
C TRP A 87 -6.86 -12.13 -0.17
N SER A 88 -5.88 -11.87 -1.03
CA SER A 88 -5.45 -12.75 -2.11
C SER A 88 -3.93 -12.79 -2.13
N ALA A 89 -3.35 -13.93 -2.46
CA ALA A 89 -1.92 -14.07 -2.56
C ALA A 89 -1.56 -14.93 -3.77
N VAL A 90 -0.51 -14.53 -4.48
CA VAL A 90 0.02 -15.21 -5.67
C VAL A 90 1.47 -15.60 -5.45
N ASN A 91 1.91 -16.64 -6.16
CA ASN A 91 3.27 -17.19 -6.07
C ASN A 91 3.66 -17.73 -4.69
N LEU A 92 2.71 -18.16 -3.86
CA LEU A 92 3.02 -18.84 -2.60
C LEU A 92 3.81 -20.13 -2.85
N PRO A 93 4.65 -20.55 -1.90
CA PRO A 93 5.24 -21.88 -1.91
C PRO A 93 4.17 -22.97 -2.00
N VAL A 94 4.49 -24.09 -2.66
CA VAL A 94 3.56 -25.22 -2.82
C VAL A 94 3.10 -25.71 -1.45
N GLY A 95 1.79 -25.74 -1.23
CA GLY A 95 1.16 -26.21 0.00
C GLY A 95 0.87 -25.13 1.04
N ALA A 96 1.28 -23.87 0.80
CA ALA A 96 0.77 -22.71 1.53
C ALA A 96 -0.47 -22.12 0.84
N SER A 97 -1.40 -21.61 1.64
CA SER A 97 -2.61 -20.93 1.21
C SER A 97 -2.85 -19.70 2.07
N ILE A 98 -3.60 -18.71 1.57
CA ILE A 98 -4.02 -17.54 2.33
C ILE A 98 -5.50 -17.65 2.70
N ASN A 99 -5.84 -17.32 3.93
CA ASN A 99 -7.21 -17.12 4.35
C ASN A 99 -7.69 -15.74 3.89
N ALA A 100 -8.69 -15.71 2.99
CA ALA A 100 -9.18 -14.48 2.38
C ALA A 100 -9.82 -13.49 3.37
N SER A 101 -10.28 -13.95 4.55
CA SER A 101 -10.96 -13.10 5.53
C SER A 101 -10.00 -12.56 6.59
N THR A 102 -8.99 -13.34 6.98
CA THR A 102 -8.05 -12.97 8.05
C THR A 102 -6.69 -12.51 7.55
N GLY A 103 -6.36 -12.75 6.27
CA GLY A 103 -5.04 -12.48 5.72
C GLY A 103 -3.95 -13.41 6.25
N LEU A 104 -4.32 -14.49 6.94
CA LEU A 104 -3.36 -15.45 7.46
C LEU A 104 -2.90 -16.38 6.34
N ILE A 105 -1.60 -16.37 6.04
CA ILE A 105 -0.98 -17.37 5.19
C ILE A 105 -0.57 -18.56 6.05
N SER A 106 -1.14 -19.73 5.76
CA SER A 106 -0.85 -20.96 6.48
C SER A 106 -0.78 -22.16 5.54
N GLY A 107 -0.06 -23.20 5.98
CA GLY A 107 0.01 -24.47 5.27
C GLY A 107 1.38 -25.12 5.36
N LEU A 108 1.47 -26.32 4.78
CA LEU A 108 2.69 -27.12 4.81
C LEU A 108 3.54 -26.78 3.59
N LEU A 109 4.75 -26.26 3.80
CA LEU A 109 5.64 -25.84 2.73
C LEU A 109 6.29 -27.04 2.02
N ARG A 110 5.66 -27.57 0.98
CA ARG A 110 6.20 -28.70 0.20
C ARG A 110 7.16 -28.26 -0.91
N GLY A 111 7.10 -27.01 -1.33
CA GLY A 111 7.95 -26.48 -2.40
C GLY A 111 9.20 -25.77 -1.86
N SER A 112 10.38 -26.28 -2.18
CA SER A 112 11.64 -25.62 -1.87
C SER A 112 12.04 -24.58 -2.91
N GLY A 113 12.75 -23.55 -2.50
CA GLY A 113 13.30 -22.51 -3.37
C GLY A 113 12.92 -21.10 -2.91
N ILE A 114 13.46 -20.10 -3.61
CA ILE A 114 13.14 -18.70 -3.39
C ILE A 114 11.94 -18.34 -4.29
N ARG A 115 10.91 -17.75 -3.69
CA ARG A 115 9.69 -17.32 -4.35
C ARG A 115 9.43 -15.85 -4.02
N THR A 116 8.98 -15.08 -5.00
CA THR A 116 8.52 -13.71 -4.78
C THR A 116 7.01 -13.76 -4.62
N VAL A 117 6.53 -13.64 -3.38
CA VAL A 117 5.12 -13.70 -3.02
C VAL A 117 4.53 -12.30 -3.08
N THR A 118 3.39 -12.16 -3.75
CA THR A 118 2.64 -10.91 -3.79
C THR A 118 1.29 -11.12 -3.11
N VAL A 119 1.05 -10.37 -2.05
CA VAL A 119 -0.22 -10.36 -1.31
C VAL A 119 -0.97 -9.10 -1.68
N THR A 120 -2.26 -9.23 -1.93
CA THR A 120 -3.18 -8.15 -2.24
C THR A 120 -4.29 -8.14 -1.20
N ALA A 121 -4.50 -6.99 -0.56
CA ALA A 121 -5.68 -6.73 0.26
C ALA A 121 -6.63 -5.82 -0.53
N ARG A 122 -7.89 -6.20 -0.58
CA ARG A 122 -8.96 -5.39 -1.17
C ARG A 122 -9.95 -4.99 -0.08
N ASP A 123 -10.24 -3.72 -0.04
CA ASP A 123 -11.17 -3.06 0.87
C ASP A 123 -12.63 -3.22 0.37
N ALA A 124 -13.60 -3.07 1.28
CA ALA A 124 -15.03 -3.05 0.97
C ALA A 124 -15.44 -1.97 -0.04
N THR A 125 -14.72 -0.85 -0.10
CA THR A 125 -14.90 0.24 -1.08
C THR A 125 -14.37 -0.12 -2.47
N GLY A 126 -13.70 -1.26 -2.62
CA GLY A 126 -13.11 -1.73 -3.87
C GLY A 126 -11.66 -1.29 -4.10
N ALA A 127 -11.12 -0.43 -3.24
CA ALA A 127 -9.70 -0.06 -3.25
C ALA A 127 -8.82 -1.27 -2.94
N ALA A 128 -7.67 -1.39 -3.61
CA ALA A 128 -6.77 -2.52 -3.44
C ALA A 128 -5.34 -2.03 -3.17
N ALA A 129 -4.65 -2.77 -2.32
CA ALA A 129 -3.26 -2.56 -1.97
C ALA A 129 -2.50 -3.87 -2.05
N SER A 130 -1.23 -3.81 -2.45
CA SER A 130 -0.42 -5.01 -2.62
C SER A 130 0.95 -4.84 -1.98
N ALA A 131 1.43 -5.88 -1.30
CA ALA A 131 2.79 -5.98 -0.81
C ALA A 131 3.47 -7.18 -1.46
N THR A 132 4.73 -7.00 -1.85
CA THR A 132 5.56 -8.07 -2.41
C THR A 132 6.72 -8.34 -1.46
N PHE A 133 6.99 -9.60 -1.17
CA PHE A 133 8.13 -10.02 -0.37
C PHE A 133 8.75 -11.30 -0.92
N THR A 134 9.96 -11.58 -0.47
CA THR A 134 10.67 -12.80 -0.86
C THR A 134 10.47 -13.86 0.23
N TRP A 135 10.07 -15.06 -0.16
CA TRP A 135 9.99 -16.23 0.70
C TRP A 135 10.99 -17.28 0.24
N ARG A 136 11.97 -17.59 1.09
CA ARG A 136 12.95 -18.64 0.86
C ARG A 136 12.57 -19.90 1.65
N VAL A 137 12.23 -20.97 0.94
CA VAL A 137 12.01 -22.29 1.54
C VAL A 137 13.28 -23.13 1.34
N ILE A 138 13.98 -23.40 2.44
CA ILE A 138 15.22 -24.19 2.45
C ILE A 138 14.83 -25.66 2.50
N ARG A 139 15.44 -26.50 1.66
CA ARG A 139 15.42 -27.94 1.93
C ARG A 139 16.39 -28.21 3.06
N ASP A 140 15.91 -28.76 4.15
CA ASP A 140 16.84 -29.40 5.07
C ASP A 140 17.41 -30.64 4.41
N ALA A 141 18.74 -30.70 4.38
CA ALA A 141 19.47 -31.83 3.82
C ALA A 141 19.28 -33.11 4.64
N CYS A 142 18.70 -33.03 5.84
CA CYS A 142 18.45 -34.20 6.66
C CYS A 142 17.06 -34.19 7.31
N PRO A 143 16.13 -35.00 6.79
CA PRO A 143 14.83 -35.22 7.45
C PRO A 143 14.90 -36.18 8.65
N ARG A 144 16.04 -36.89 8.85
CA ARG A 144 16.26 -37.92 9.90
C ARG A 144 17.72 -38.04 10.36
N CYS A 145 18.31 -36.92 10.72
CA CYS A 145 19.44 -36.84 11.63
C CYS A 145 18.84 -36.33 12.94
#